data_AF-A0A1Y0ITR0-F1
#
_entry.id   AF-A0A1Y0ITR0-F1
#
_cell.length_a   1.000
_cell.length_b   1.000
_cell.length_c   1.000
_cell.angle_alpha   90.00
_cell.angle_beta   90.00
_cell.angle_gamma   90.00
#
_symmetry.space_group_name_H-M   'P 1'
#
loop_
_entity.id
_entity.type
_entity.pdbx_description
1 polymer ?
#
loop_
_entity_poly.entity_id
_entity_poly.type
_entity_poly.pdbx_seq_one_letter_code
_entity_poly.pdbx_strand_id
1 'polypeptide(L)'
;MKGSAARDYDSFFLEIALAFPFPDYFGRNWPALNDCLNDLDWLDADSYLLCIADADQLLLDHEAHLPTFVKYLKKSVKEWVNGRDDEEFPTLPTPFHVVFHCTPEQEQTLRDRLTTANMLIEKTCAL
;
A
#
# COMPACT_ATOMS: atom_id res chain seq x y z
N MET A 1 2.83 7.40 -4.36
CA MET A 1 1.98 8.36 -3.63
C MET A 1 2.80 9.14 -2.61
N LYS A 2 2.28 10.25 -2.08
CA LYS A 2 2.94 11.03 -1.00
C LYS A 2 2.13 10.96 0.30
N GLY A 3 2.76 10.50 1.38
CA GLY A 3 2.18 10.47 2.72
C GLY A 3 1.81 11.87 3.22
N SER A 4 2.61 12.88 2.88
CA SER A 4 2.32 14.30 3.18
C SER A 4 1.05 14.82 2.50
N ALA A 5 0.61 14.21 1.39
CA ALA A 5 -0.66 14.49 0.72
C ALA A 5 -1.78 13.49 1.08
N ALA A 6 -1.51 12.52 1.96
CA ALA A 6 -2.39 11.43 2.34
C ALA A 6 -2.53 11.34 3.88
N ARG A 7 -2.65 12.48 4.55
CA ARG A 7 -2.63 12.58 6.01
C ARG A 7 -3.93 12.18 6.69
N ASP A 8 -5.06 12.36 5.99
CA ASP A 8 -6.39 11.96 6.43
C ASP A 8 -6.99 10.89 5.51
N TYR A 9 -8.15 10.37 5.91
CA TYR A 9 -8.84 9.29 5.20
C TYR A 9 -9.16 9.65 3.75
N ASP A 10 -9.76 10.81 3.49
CA ASP A 10 -10.22 11.20 2.16
C ASP A 10 -9.04 11.44 1.22
N SER A 11 -8.03 12.18 1.71
CA SER A 11 -6.81 12.50 0.97
C SER A 11 -5.99 11.23 0.68
N PHE A 12 -5.98 10.26 1.60
CA PHE A 12 -5.38 8.96 1.37
C PHE A 12 -6.02 8.21 0.18
N PHE A 13 -7.35 8.15 0.13
CA PHE A 13 -8.04 7.46 -0.98
C PHE A 13 -7.85 8.18 -2.32
N LEU A 14 -7.69 9.50 -2.33
CA LEU A 14 -7.32 10.24 -3.53
C LEU A 14 -5.89 9.90 -3.99
N GLU A 15 -4.92 9.98 -3.09
CA GLU A 15 -3.51 9.72 -3.41
C GLU A 15 -3.24 8.28 -3.87
N ILE A 16 -3.91 7.28 -3.26
CA ILE A 16 -3.73 5.88 -3.66
C ILE A 16 -4.41 5.58 -5.00
N ALA A 17 -5.55 6.24 -5.28
CA ALA A 17 -6.21 6.13 -6.59
C ALA A 17 -5.36 6.73 -7.71
N LEU A 18 -4.57 7.77 -7.43
CA LEU A 18 -3.59 8.31 -8.37
C LEU A 18 -2.40 7.37 -8.58
N ALA A 19 -2.04 6.57 -7.57
CA ALA A 19 -0.90 5.65 -7.65
C ALA A 19 -1.21 4.35 -8.41
N PHE A 20 -2.44 3.83 -8.33
CA PHE A 20 -2.90 2.59 -8.97
C PHE A 20 -3.93 2.78 -10.10
N PRO A 21 -3.97 3.97 -10.71
CA PRO A 21 -5.13 4.52 -11.47
C PRO A 21 -6.39 3.66 -11.41
N PHE A 22 -7.02 3.57 -10.22
CA PHE A 22 -8.14 2.65 -10.01
C PHE A 22 -9.32 3.00 -10.94
N PRO A 23 -10.15 2.01 -11.34
CA PRO A 23 -11.30 2.25 -12.20
C PRO A 23 -12.33 3.21 -11.59
N ASP A 24 -13.20 3.76 -12.43
CA ASP A 24 -14.22 4.76 -12.03
C ASP A 24 -15.20 4.24 -10.94
N TYR A 25 -15.34 2.92 -10.80
CA TYR A 25 -16.15 2.30 -9.76
C TYR A 25 -15.46 2.25 -8.37
N PHE A 26 -14.23 2.75 -8.25
CA PHE A 26 -13.49 2.75 -7.00
C PHE A 26 -14.20 3.57 -5.91
N GLY A 27 -14.81 2.86 -4.96
CA GLY A 27 -15.68 3.44 -3.93
C GLY A 27 -14.98 4.22 -2.81
N ARG A 28 -13.65 4.44 -2.87
CA ARG A 28 -12.86 5.20 -1.89
C ARG A 28 -13.10 4.77 -0.44
N ASN A 29 -13.09 3.46 -0.22
CA ASN A 29 -13.25 2.85 1.09
C ASN A 29 -12.41 1.58 1.20
N TRP A 30 -12.28 1.08 2.43
CA TRP A 30 -11.43 -0.07 2.75
C TRP A 30 -11.77 -1.35 1.97
N PRO A 31 -13.04 -1.81 1.90
CA PRO A 31 -13.43 -2.91 1.01
C PRO A 31 -13.03 -2.67 -0.44
N ALA A 32 -13.37 -1.51 -1.02
CA ALA A 32 -13.05 -1.19 -2.40
C ALA A 32 -11.54 -1.21 -2.69
N LEU A 33 -10.72 -0.74 -1.74
CA LEU A 33 -9.26 -0.81 -1.85
C LEU A 33 -8.75 -2.23 -1.76
N ASN A 34 -9.27 -3.03 -0.84
CA ASN A 34 -8.91 -4.45 -0.80
C ASN A 34 -9.22 -5.12 -2.14
N ASP A 35 -10.40 -4.88 -2.70
CA ASP A 35 -10.81 -5.53 -3.94
C ASP A 35 -9.90 -5.09 -5.09
N CYS A 36 -9.72 -3.76 -5.27
CA CYS A 36 -8.89 -3.23 -6.35
C CYS A 36 -7.38 -3.55 -6.20
N LEU A 37 -6.84 -3.70 -4.98
CA LEU A 37 -5.43 -4.12 -4.84
C LEU A 37 -5.21 -5.61 -5.12
N ASN A 38 -6.26 -6.42 -5.09
CA ASN A 38 -6.16 -7.85 -5.39
C ASN A 38 -6.51 -8.16 -6.84
N ASP A 39 -7.13 -7.24 -7.55
CA ASP A 39 -7.50 -7.33 -8.95
C ASP A 39 -6.99 -6.07 -9.64
N LEU A 40 -5.82 -6.16 -10.27
CA LEU A 40 -5.13 -5.06 -10.98
C LEU A 40 -5.20 -5.29 -12.50
N ASP A 41 -6.27 -5.90 -13.00
CA ASP A 41 -6.37 -6.33 -14.40
C ASP A 41 -6.22 -5.19 -15.43
N TRP A 42 -6.47 -3.93 -15.04
CA TRP A 42 -6.23 -2.75 -15.88
C TRP A 42 -4.77 -2.27 -15.91
N LEU A 43 -3.90 -2.83 -15.05
CA LEU A 43 -2.51 -2.42 -14.86
C LEU A 43 -1.57 -3.62 -15.02
N ASP A 44 -1.70 -4.37 -16.12
CA ASP A 44 -0.84 -5.53 -16.38
C ASP A 44 0.67 -5.17 -16.37
N ALA A 45 1.45 -5.91 -15.58
CA ALA A 45 2.86 -5.67 -15.38
C ALA A 45 3.59 -6.93 -14.86
N ASP A 46 4.87 -7.09 -15.26
CA ASP A 46 5.74 -8.16 -14.75
C ASP A 46 6.06 -8.04 -13.25
N SER A 47 5.86 -6.84 -12.67
CA SER A 47 6.05 -6.58 -11.25
C SER A 47 5.39 -5.25 -10.84
N TYR A 48 5.01 -5.15 -9.56
CA TYR A 48 4.44 -3.95 -8.96
C TYR A 48 5.37 -3.35 -7.90
N LEU A 49 5.44 -2.02 -7.85
CA LEU A 49 6.15 -1.28 -6.81
C LEU A 49 5.32 -0.09 -6.34
N LEU A 50 4.91 -0.12 -5.06
CA LEU A 50 4.31 1.04 -4.40
C LEU A 50 5.36 1.79 -3.61
N CYS A 51 5.72 2.99 -4.07
CA CYS A 51 6.54 3.93 -3.31
C CYS A 51 5.65 4.95 -2.56
N ILE A 52 5.89 5.06 -1.26
CA ILE A 52 5.24 6.03 -0.37
C ILE A 52 6.33 6.98 0.15
N ALA A 53 6.42 8.16 -0.45
CA ALA A 53 7.29 9.24 0.05
C ALA A 53 6.65 9.93 1.26
N ASP A 54 7.45 10.58 2.12
CA ASP A 54 6.99 11.22 3.37
C ASP A 54 6.08 10.28 4.19
N ALA A 55 6.46 9.00 4.25
CA ALA A 55 5.63 7.95 4.84
C ALA A 55 5.35 8.19 6.33
N ASP A 56 6.21 8.94 7.02
CA ASP A 56 6.02 9.43 8.38
C ASP A 56 4.79 10.32 8.54
N GLN A 57 4.23 10.87 7.46
CA GLN A 57 3.00 11.67 7.46
C GLN A 57 1.75 10.90 7.00
N LEU A 58 1.91 9.69 6.48
CA LEU A 58 0.81 8.87 5.97
C LEU A 58 -0.23 8.62 7.07
N LEU A 59 -1.49 8.96 6.81
CA LEU A 59 -2.62 8.81 7.75
C LEU A 59 -2.37 9.42 9.14
N LEU A 60 -1.48 10.41 9.26
CA LEU A 60 -1.07 10.97 10.55
C LEU A 60 -2.22 11.63 11.31
N ASP A 61 -3.18 12.25 10.61
CA ASP A 61 -4.35 12.89 11.22
C ASP A 61 -5.47 11.87 11.54
N HIS A 62 -5.27 10.60 11.16
CA HIS A 62 -6.24 9.51 11.24
C HIS A 62 -5.54 8.16 11.54
N GLU A 63 -4.62 8.17 12.51
CA GLU A 63 -3.64 7.10 12.71
C GLU A 63 -4.24 5.71 12.99
N ALA A 64 -5.45 5.66 13.56
CA ALA A 64 -6.20 4.41 13.77
C ALA A 64 -6.48 3.63 12.47
N HIS A 65 -6.38 4.26 11.30
CA HIS A 65 -6.56 3.63 10.00
C HIS A 65 -5.28 3.00 9.42
N LEU A 66 -4.09 3.40 9.90
CA LEU A 66 -2.82 2.86 9.40
C LEU A 66 -2.72 1.33 9.53
N PRO A 67 -3.11 0.69 10.65
CA PRO A 67 -3.15 -0.76 10.76
C PRO A 67 -4.07 -1.44 9.73
N THR A 68 -5.19 -0.81 9.38
CA THR A 68 -6.11 -1.33 8.36
C THR A 68 -5.46 -1.28 6.98
N PHE A 69 -4.80 -0.17 6.63
CA PHE A 69 -4.06 -0.07 5.37
C PHE A 69 -2.94 -1.11 5.28
N VAL A 70 -2.11 -1.22 6.31
CA VAL A 70 -1.02 -2.20 6.38
C VAL A 70 -1.55 -3.64 6.25
N LYS A 71 -2.68 -3.96 6.89
CA LYS A 71 -3.33 -5.27 6.76
C LYS A 71 -3.66 -5.60 5.31
N TYR A 72 -4.30 -4.69 4.58
CA TYR A 72 -4.67 -4.94 3.18
C TYR A 72 -3.45 -4.97 2.26
N LEU A 73 -2.50 -4.07 2.44
CA LEU A 73 -1.21 -4.11 1.73
C LEU A 73 -0.51 -5.46 1.86
N LYS A 74 -0.34 -5.94 3.10
CA LYS A 74 0.32 -7.23 3.37
C LYS A 74 -0.43 -8.39 2.71
N LYS A 75 -1.76 -8.36 2.76
CA LYS A 75 -2.60 -9.36 2.10
C LYS A 75 -2.35 -9.32 0.59
N SER A 76 -2.52 -8.17 -0.05
CA SER A 76 -2.34 -8.04 -1.50
C SER A 76 -0.96 -8.43 -1.97
N VAL A 77 0.10 -7.96 -1.30
CA VAL A 77 1.48 -8.38 -1.60
C VAL A 77 1.63 -9.90 -1.56
N LYS A 78 1.09 -10.55 -0.52
CA LYS A 78 1.15 -12.01 -0.39
C LYS A 78 0.40 -12.73 -1.53
N GLU A 79 -0.80 -12.28 -1.85
CA GLU A 79 -1.62 -12.87 -2.92
C GLU A 79 -0.93 -12.76 -4.28
N TRP A 80 -0.40 -11.59 -4.62
CA TRP A 80 0.34 -11.41 -5.88
C TRP A 80 1.61 -12.24 -5.94
N VAL A 81 2.42 -12.24 -4.88
CA VAL A 81 3.69 -13.00 -4.85
C VAL A 81 3.46 -14.51 -4.95
N ASN A 82 2.37 -15.03 -4.38
CA ASN A 82 2.05 -16.45 -4.44
C ASN A 82 1.33 -16.85 -5.74
N GLY A 83 0.70 -15.89 -6.42
CA GLY A 83 -0.29 -16.17 -7.43
C GLY A 83 -1.59 -16.73 -6.84
N ARG A 84 -2.59 -16.88 -7.70
CA ARG A 84 -3.90 -17.46 -7.38
C ARG A 84 -4.25 -18.50 -8.44
N ASP A 85 -4.55 -19.70 -7.97
CA ASP A 85 -5.01 -20.80 -8.81
C ASP A 85 -6.53 -20.75 -8.88
N ASP A 86 -7.04 -19.83 -9.70
CA ASP A 86 -8.44 -19.77 -10.10
C ASP A 86 -8.57 -20.52 -11.44
N GLU A 87 -9.44 -21.53 -11.49
CA GLU A 87 -9.56 -22.43 -12.65
C GLU A 87 -9.94 -21.69 -13.94
N GLU A 88 -10.64 -20.56 -13.83
CA GLU A 88 -11.12 -19.77 -14.96
C GLU A 88 -10.17 -18.60 -15.28
N PHE A 89 -9.54 -18.00 -14.26
CA PHE A 89 -8.66 -16.84 -14.40
C PHE A 89 -7.43 -16.90 -13.48
N PRO A 90 -6.44 -17.75 -13.77
CA PRO A 90 -5.28 -17.90 -12.90
C PRO A 90 -4.45 -16.61 -12.88
N THR A 91 -4.08 -16.14 -11.69
CA THR A 91 -3.08 -15.09 -11.53
C THR A 91 -1.73 -15.74 -11.30
N LEU A 92 -0.78 -15.54 -12.22
CA LEU A 92 0.58 -16.03 -12.03
C LEU A 92 1.28 -15.30 -10.86
N PRO A 93 2.19 -15.98 -10.13
CA PRO A 93 3.07 -15.33 -9.16
C PRO A 93 3.74 -14.08 -9.76
N THR A 94 3.42 -12.92 -9.21
CA THR A 94 3.90 -11.61 -9.68
C THR A 94 4.52 -10.85 -8.52
N PRO A 95 5.79 -10.40 -8.62
CA PRO A 95 6.43 -9.62 -7.56
C PRO A 95 5.66 -8.34 -7.25
N PHE A 96 5.42 -8.08 -5.96
CA PHE A 96 4.84 -6.83 -5.48
C PHE A 96 5.66 -6.31 -4.30
N HIS A 97 6.33 -5.19 -4.50
CA HIS A 97 7.14 -4.52 -3.47
C HIS A 97 6.48 -3.23 -2.98
N VAL A 98 6.74 -2.89 -1.73
CA VAL A 98 6.26 -1.66 -1.09
C VAL A 98 7.45 -1.01 -0.39
N VAL A 99 7.70 0.26 -0.70
CA VAL A 99 8.79 1.05 -0.13
C VAL A 99 8.20 2.24 0.61
N PHE A 100 8.48 2.32 1.91
CA PHE A 100 8.19 3.48 2.75
C PHE A 100 9.45 4.31 2.85
N HIS A 101 9.40 5.55 2.38
CA HIS A 101 10.52 6.48 2.37
C HIS A 101 10.22 7.68 3.27
N CYS A 102 11.18 8.06 4.10
CA CYS A 102 11.15 9.26 4.93
C CYS A 102 12.55 9.87 5.00
N THR A 103 12.67 11.06 5.60
CA THR A 103 14.01 11.60 5.91
C THR A 103 14.65 10.81 7.06
N PRO A 104 15.98 10.84 7.21
CA PRO A 104 16.67 10.15 8.31
C PRO A 104 16.14 10.55 9.69
N GLU A 105 15.74 11.81 9.87
CA GLU A 105 15.21 12.33 11.15
C GLU A 105 13.89 11.69 11.54
N GLN A 106 13.08 11.26 10.55
CA GLN A 106 11.77 10.67 10.77
C GLN A 106 11.79 9.13 10.80
N GLU A 107 12.95 8.51 10.60
CA GLU A 107 13.06 7.05 10.48
C GLU A 107 12.50 6.32 11.70
N GLN A 108 12.91 6.72 12.91
CA GLN A 108 12.45 6.04 14.12
C GLN A 108 10.94 6.20 14.33
N THR A 109 10.41 7.40 14.10
CA THR A 109 8.97 7.67 14.19
C THR A 109 8.18 6.80 13.20
N LEU A 110 8.62 6.73 11.94
CA LEU A 110 7.97 5.87 10.95
C LEU A 110 8.04 4.39 11.35
N ARG A 111 9.18 3.93 11.86
CA ARG A 111 9.35 2.55 12.32
C ARG A 111 8.39 2.18 13.43
N ASP A 112 8.27 3.04 14.43
CA ASP A 112 7.40 2.80 15.57
C ASP A 112 5.94 2.71 15.11
N ARG A 113 5.50 3.66 14.26
CA ARG A 113 4.15 3.68 13.69
C ARG A 113 3.83 2.42 12.87
N LEU A 114 4.74 2.02 11.99
CA LEU A 114 4.58 0.81 11.16
C LEU A 114 4.62 -0.48 12.00
N THR A 115 5.45 -0.53 13.05
CA THR A 115 5.50 -1.66 13.98
C THR A 115 4.20 -1.78 14.77
N THR A 116 3.65 -0.67 15.27
CA THR A 116 2.32 -0.62 15.89
C THR A 116 1.22 -1.06 14.92
N ALA A 117 1.36 -0.75 13.64
CA ALA A 117 0.49 -1.22 12.57
C ALA A 117 0.72 -2.69 12.15
N ASN A 118 1.58 -3.43 12.87
CA ASN A 118 1.89 -4.83 12.64
C ASN A 118 2.65 -5.10 11.32
N MET A 119 3.49 -4.14 10.90
CA MET A 119 4.43 -4.29 9.80
C MET A 119 5.82 -4.66 10.34
N LEU A 120 6.39 -5.74 9.82
CA LEU A 120 7.79 -6.11 10.10
C LEU A 120 8.68 -5.35 9.13
N ILE A 121 9.67 -4.62 9.65
CA ILE A 121 10.61 -3.83 8.84
C ILE A 121 11.95 -4.55 8.83
N GLU A 122 12.27 -5.23 7.73
CA GLU A 122 13.44 -6.13 7.66
C GLU A 122 14.72 -5.45 7.13
N LYS A 123 14.60 -4.34 6.39
CA LYS A 123 15.77 -3.66 5.77
C LYS A 123 15.61 -2.15 5.75
N THR A 124 16.68 -1.45 6.13
CA THR A 124 16.89 -0.01 5.86
C THR A 124 17.96 0.12 4.79
N CYS A 125 17.72 0.93 3.77
CA CYS A 125 18.79 1.41 2.91
C CYS A 125 18.87 2.92 3.10
N ALA A 126 20.02 3.41 3.58
CA ALA A 126 20.37 4.81 3.44
C ALA A 126 20.77 5.02 1.97
N LEU A 127 19.99 5.83 1.25
CA LEU A 127 20.37 6.32 -0.08
C LEU A 127 21.37 7.47 0.04
#